data_AF-A0A3M3L483-F1
#
_entry.id   AF-A0A3M3L483-F1
#
_cell.length_a   1.000
_cell.length_b   1.000
_cell.length_c   1.000
_cell.angle_alpha   90.00
_cell.angle_beta   90.00
_cell.angle_gamma   90.00
#
_symmetry.space_group_name_H-M   'P 1'
#
loop_
_entity.id
_entity.type
_entity.pdbx_description
1 polymer ?
#
loop_
_entity_poly.entity_id
_entity_poly.type
_entity_poly.pdbx_seq_one_letter_code
_entity_poly.pdbx_strand_id
1 'polypeptide(L)'
;MDSSAAFSNPTKLRADLLRGRLDVSVDSSTIAPDSLFGFAERRNPKRAFLFVSRVLGRHIPARPSVMLKSFQDLAHKIPTDLPGPV
;
A
#
# COMPACT_ATOMS: atom_id res chain seq x y z
N MET A 1 -19.58 7.59 -13.40
CA MET A 1 -19.28 9.04 -13.50
C MET A 1 -19.09 9.48 -12.06
N ASP A 2 -17.87 9.54 -11.49
CA ASP A 2 -16.64 10.09 -12.05
C ASP A 2 -15.36 9.35 -11.59
N SER A 3 -14.45 9.21 -12.55
CA SER A 3 -12.99 9.36 -12.41
C SER A 3 -12.27 8.60 -11.30
N SER A 4 -12.16 7.27 -11.44
CA SER A 4 -10.97 6.54 -10.96
C SER A 4 -9.79 6.89 -11.88
N ALA A 5 -9.29 8.11 -11.80
CA ALA A 5 -8.00 8.41 -12.38
C ALA A 5 -6.97 7.64 -11.55
N ALA A 6 -6.61 6.44 -12.02
CA ALA A 6 -5.34 5.85 -11.61
C ALA A 6 -4.28 6.94 -11.80
N PHE A 7 -3.46 7.18 -10.79
CA PHE A 7 -2.32 8.07 -10.95
C PHE A 7 -1.46 7.43 -12.05
N SER A 8 -1.54 7.97 -13.28
CA SER A 8 -0.87 7.40 -14.45
C SER A 8 0.61 7.74 -14.49
N ASN A 9 1.06 8.63 -13.60
CA ASN A 9 2.46 8.97 -13.47
C ASN A 9 3.10 8.15 -12.36
N PRO A 10 4.25 7.52 -12.64
CA PRO A 10 4.97 6.75 -11.64
C PRO A 10 5.35 7.66 -10.47
N THR A 11 4.94 7.27 -9.27
CA THR A 11 5.29 7.99 -8.04
C THR A 11 6.62 7.46 -7.52
N LYS A 12 7.61 8.33 -7.37
CA LYS A 12 8.91 7.97 -6.80
C LYS A 12 8.94 8.32 -5.32
N LEU A 13 9.32 7.36 -4.49
CA LEU A 13 9.51 7.49 -3.05
C LEU A 13 10.94 7.13 -2.68
N ARG A 14 11.46 7.73 -1.63
CA ARG A 14 12.77 7.42 -1.07
C ARG A 14 12.72 7.37 0.44
N ALA A 15 13.51 6.47 1.02
CA ALA A 15 13.88 6.51 2.43
C ALA A 15 15.39 6.29 2.58
N ASP A 16 16.06 7.23 3.24
CA ASP A 16 17.42 7.06 3.74
C ASP A 16 17.33 6.45 5.14
N LEU A 17 17.88 5.26 5.31
CA LEU A 17 17.80 4.48 6.53
C LEU A 17 19.22 4.07 6.98
N LEU A 18 19.38 3.60 8.22
CA LEU A 18 20.69 3.32 8.83
C LEU A 18 21.58 2.37 8.02
N ARG A 19 21.00 1.40 7.31
CA ARG A 19 21.71 0.36 6.55
C ARG A 19 21.72 0.61 5.04
N GLY A 20 21.18 1.74 4.59
CA GLY A 20 21.23 2.15 3.20
C GLY A 20 19.98 2.91 2.76
N ARG A 21 19.91 3.13 1.44
CA ARG A 21 18.81 3.84 0.78
C ARG A 21 17.86 2.86 0.12
N LEU A 22 16.57 3.10 0.28
CA LEU A 22 15.52 2.44 -0.47
C LEU A 22 14.88 3.46 -1.43
N ASP A 23 15.05 3.25 -2.73
CA ASP A 23 14.35 3.98 -3.79
C ASP A 23 13.21 3.10 -4.32
N VAL A 24 11.99 3.64 -4.37
CA VAL A 24 10.79 2.91 -4.81
C VAL A 24 10.09 3.68 -5.91
N SER A 25 9.80 2.98 -7.00
CA SER A 25 8.91 3.45 -8.07
C SER A 25 7.58 2.73 -7.94
N VAL A 26 6.49 3.49 -7.86
CA VAL A 26 5.13 2.97 -7.90
C VAL A 26 4.57 3.25 -9.29
N ASP A 27 4.46 2.22 -10.12
CA ASP A 27 4.09 2.36 -11.53
C ASP A 27 2.64 2.81 -11.71
N SER A 28 1.72 2.26 -10.91
CA SER A 28 0.32 2.67 -10.92
C SER A 28 -0.30 2.49 -9.54
N SER A 29 -1.20 3.39 -9.17
CA SER A 29 -2.03 3.25 -7.99
C SER A 29 -3.29 4.09 -8.12
N THR A 30 -4.39 3.63 -7.53
CA THR A 30 -5.63 4.43 -7.36
C THR A 30 -5.63 5.19 -6.04
N ILE A 31 -4.65 4.95 -5.17
CA ILE A 31 -4.55 5.53 -3.82
C ILE A 31 -3.12 6.05 -3.63
N ALA A 32 -2.96 7.21 -3.00
CA ALA A 32 -1.64 7.77 -2.74
C ALA A 32 -0.76 6.77 -1.95
N PRO A 33 0.43 6.37 -2.46
CA PRO A 33 1.22 5.30 -1.85
C PRO A 33 1.61 5.54 -0.39
N ASP A 34 1.87 6.80 -0.02
CA ASP A 34 2.14 7.24 1.34
C ASP A 34 0.98 7.00 2.31
N SER A 35 -0.27 7.02 1.85
CA SER A 35 -1.42 6.64 2.69
C SER A 35 -1.51 5.12 2.94
N LEU A 36 -0.90 4.29 2.08
CA LEU A 36 -0.97 2.83 2.15
C LEU A 36 0.17 2.22 2.97
N PHE A 37 1.39 2.74 2.79
CA PHE A 37 2.58 2.19 3.45
C PHE A 37 3.65 3.25 3.72
N GLY A 38 4.51 2.96 4.70
CA GLY A 38 5.78 3.64 4.94
C GLY A 38 6.97 2.68 4.86
N PHE A 39 8.15 3.21 5.16
CA PHE A 39 9.41 2.46 5.15
C PHE A 39 9.96 2.32 6.57
N ALA A 40 10.61 1.20 6.85
CA ALA A 40 11.32 0.98 8.10
C ALA A 40 12.53 0.05 7.87
N GLU A 41 13.26 -0.19 8.95
CA GLU A 41 14.31 -1.20 9.00
C GLU A 41 14.04 -2.33 9.98
N ARG A 42 14.52 -3.53 9.63
CA ARG A 42 14.64 -4.69 10.50
C ARG A 42 15.99 -4.68 11.21
N ARG A 43 16.02 -5.33 12.38
CA ARG A 43 17.27 -5.63 13.08
C ARG A 43 18.17 -6.61 12.33
N ASN A 44 17.60 -7.53 11.53
CA ASN A 44 18.40 -8.48 10.73
C ASN A 44 19.01 -7.76 9.51
N PRO A 45 20.34 -7.55 9.47
CA PRO A 45 20.98 -6.78 8.41
C PRO A 45 20.90 -7.46 7.04
N LYS A 46 20.76 -8.79 6.96
CA LYS A 46 20.62 -9.52 5.68
C LYS A 46 19.26 -9.25 5.01
N ARG A 47 18.30 -8.68 5.72
CA ARG A 47 16.95 -8.32 5.25
C ARG A 47 16.54 -6.97 5.83
N ALA A 48 17.42 -5.98 5.71
CA ALA A 48 17.32 -4.73 6.44
C ALA A 48 16.02 -3.95 6.14
N PHE A 49 15.53 -3.91 4.90
CA PHE A 49 14.40 -3.04 4.54
C PHE A 49 13.04 -3.75 4.67
N LEU A 50 12.00 -3.00 5.08
CA LEU A 50 10.61 -3.45 4.97
C LEU A 50 9.64 -2.31 4.70
N PHE A 51 8.53 -2.66 4.06
CA PHE A 51 7.33 -1.85 3.98
C PHE A 51 6.46 -2.05 5.23
N VAL A 52 5.99 -0.95 5.79
CA VAL A 52 5.09 -0.93 6.94
C VAL A 52 3.72 -0.48 6.46
N SER A 53 2.76 -1.40 6.44
CA SER A 53 1.38 -1.05 6.07
C SER A 53 0.77 -0.10 7.10
N ARG A 54 0.09 0.94 6.59
CA ARG A 54 -0.74 1.88 7.36
C ARG A 54 -2.21 1.46 7.45
N VAL A 55 -2.60 0.38 6.75
CA VAL A 55 -4.00 -0.06 6.60
C VAL A 55 -4.27 -1.48 7.13
N LEU A 56 -3.24 -2.24 7.52
CA LEU A 56 -3.39 -3.63 7.97
C LEU A 56 -3.24 -3.83 9.48
N GLY A 57 -2.72 -2.84 10.22
CA GLY A 57 -2.50 -2.96 11.66
C GLY A 57 -1.42 -3.98 12.09
N ARG A 58 -0.67 -4.56 11.14
CA ARG A 58 0.28 -5.67 11.41
C ARG A 58 1.54 -5.26 12.17
N HIS A 59 2.17 -4.16 11.75
CA HIS A 59 3.48 -3.73 12.29
C HIS A 59 3.35 -2.49 13.18
N ILE A 60 2.37 -1.64 12.89
CA ILE A 60 1.98 -0.48 13.69
C ILE A 60 0.45 -0.49 13.82
N PRO A 61 -0.12 0.07 14.90
CA PRO A 61 -1.56 0.22 15.01
C PRO A 61 -2.14 1.01 13.82
N ALA A 62 -3.24 0.51 13.26
CA ALA A 62 -4.04 1.22 12.27
C ALA A 62 -5.43 1.51 12.87
N ARG A 63 -6.05 2.62 12.47
CA ARG A 63 -7.42 2.93 12.91
C ARG A 63 -8.38 1.87 12.32
N PRO A 64 -9.29 1.26 13.12
CA PRO A 64 -10.22 0.25 12.61
C PRO A 64 -11.04 0.72 11.41
N SER A 65 -11.47 1.99 11.40
CA SER A 65 -12.19 2.60 10.28
C SER A 65 -11.39 2.63 8.98
N VAL A 66 -10.07 2.84 9.05
CA VAL A 66 -9.17 2.82 7.88
C VAL A 66 -8.99 1.41 7.34
N MET A 67 -8.85 0.43 8.24
CA MET A 67 -8.78 -0.98 7.86
C MET A 67 -10.06 -1.40 7.14
N LEU A 68 -11.22 -1.13 7.73
CA LEU A 68 -12.53 -1.47 7.17
C LEU A 68 -12.74 -0.83 5.80
N LYS A 69 -12.42 0.46 5.66
CA LYS A 69 -12.52 1.16 4.38
C LYS A 69 -11.65 0.48 3.31
N SER A 70 -10.42 0.10 3.66
CA SER A 70 -9.51 -0.56 2.71
C SER A 70 -10.05 -1.90 2.22
N PHE A 71 -10.69 -2.68 3.11
CA PHE A 71 -11.36 -3.92 2.72
C PHE A 71 -12.56 -3.66 1.81
N GLN A 72 -13.41 -2.69 2.15
CA GLN A 72 -14.56 -2.31 1.34
C GLN A 72 -14.15 -1.81 -0.05
N ASP A 73 -13.14 -0.94 -0.12
CA ASP A 73 -12.60 -0.42 -1.39
C ASP A 73 -12.12 -1.55 -2.31
N LEU A 74 -11.51 -2.60 -1.76
CA LEU A 74 -11.10 -3.78 -2.54
C LEU A 74 -12.29 -4.65 -2.94
N ALA A 75 -13.22 -4.91 -2.02
CA ALA A 75 -14.41 -5.71 -2.30
C ALA A 75 -15.27 -5.09 -3.40
N HIS A 76 -15.43 -3.76 -3.42
CA HIS A 76 -16.17 -3.05 -4.47
C HIS A 76 -15.53 -3.12 -5.86
N LYS A 77 -14.26 -3.53 -5.98
CA LYS A 77 -13.61 -3.76 -7.28
C LYS A 77 -13.95 -5.13 -7.88
N ILE A 78 -14.58 -6.01 -7.12
CA ILE A 78 -15.01 -7.31 -7.60
C ILE A 78 -16.28 -7.10 -8.44
N PRO A 79 -16.30 -7.53 -9.71
CA PRO A 79 -17.50 -7.45 -10.55
C PRO A 79 -18.67 -8.21 -9.91
N THR A 80 -19.88 -7.67 -10.01
CA THR A 80 -21.08 -8.27 -9.42
C THR A 80 -21.65 -9.43 -10.24
N ASP A 81 -21.21 -9.56 -11.49
CA ASP A 81 -21.71 -10.47 -12.51
C ASP A 81 -20.78 -11.67 -12.77
N LEU A 82 -19.97 -12.05 -11.79
CA LEU A 82 -19.06 -13.19 -11.92
C LEU A 82 -19.85 -14.51 -12.04
N PRO A 83 -19.56 -15.35 -13.05
CA PRO A 83 -20.13 -16.69 -13.12
C PRO A 83 -19.66 -17.48 -11.89
N GLY A 84 -20.59 -17.97 -11.08
CA GLY A 84 -20.24 -18.72 -9.88
C GLY A 84 -19.81 -20.16 -10.18
N PRO A 85 -19.18 -20.88 -9.24
CA PRO A 85 -18.07 -20.49 -8.36
C PRO A 85 -16.68 -20.74 -9.01
N VAL A 86 -15.62 -20.17 -8.42
CA VAL A 86 -14.19 -20.50 -8.63
C VAL A 86 -13.72 -21.54 -7.61
#